data_AF-A0A821QR97-F1
#
_entry.id   AF-A0A821QR97-F1
#
_cell.length_a   1.000
_cell.length_b   1.000
_cell.length_c   1.000
_cell.angle_alpha   90.00
_cell.angle_beta   90.00
_cell.angle_gamma   90.00
#
_symmetry.space_group_name_H-M   'P 1'
#
loop_
_entity.id
_entity.type
_entity.pdbx_description
1 polymer ?
#
loop_
_entity_poly.entity_id
_entity_poly.type
_entity_poly.pdbx_seq_one_letter_code
_entity_poly.pdbx_strand_id
1 'polypeptide(L)'
;HCLDLIDDQYLVVNERNLIESQNICDFFHYSITPLEIRRHPNPIKIIPAILNSNPQAYKNTSKLISLSLYLQTGNKQDKKDRCMLYIAEHCLKVIYFSYFE
;
A
#
# COMPACT_ATOMS: atom_id res chain seq x y z
N HIS A 1 -23.18 6.58 8.33
CA HIS A 1 -22.12 6.74 7.31
C HIS A 1 -22.70 6.28 5.97
N CYS A 2 -22.33 6.85 4.80
CA CYS A 2 -22.88 6.42 3.51
C CYS A 2 -22.72 4.91 3.22
N LEU A 3 -21.71 4.27 3.81
CA LEU A 3 -21.50 2.81 3.73
C LEU A 3 -22.61 1.99 4.38
N ASP A 4 -23.32 2.55 5.37
CA ASP A 4 -24.42 1.86 6.07
C ASP A 4 -25.69 1.76 5.20
N LEU A 5 -25.69 2.43 4.04
CA LEU A 5 -26.79 2.41 3.06
C LEU A 5 -26.62 1.31 2.00
N ILE A 6 -25.56 0.50 2.11
CA ILE A 6 -25.22 -0.56 1.14
C ILE A 6 -25.56 -1.91 1.78
N ASP A 7 -26.49 -2.65 1.17
CA ASP A 7 -26.89 -3.98 1.65
C ASP A 7 -25.88 -5.07 1.31
N ASP A 8 -25.03 -4.85 0.30
CA ASP A 8 -23.97 -5.78 -0.09
C ASP A 8 -22.75 -5.64 0.83
N GLN A 9 -22.63 -6.59 1.77
CA GLN A 9 -21.50 -6.63 2.72
C GLN A 9 -20.13 -6.77 2.03
N TYR A 10 -20.06 -7.45 0.89
CA TYR A 10 -18.81 -7.59 0.14
C TYR A 10 -18.38 -6.25 -0.46
N LEU A 11 -19.34 -5.51 -1.02
CA LEU A 11 -19.10 -4.14 -1.49
C LEU A 11 -18.68 -3.22 -0.34
N VAL A 12 -19.34 -3.29 0.82
CA VAL A 12 -18.97 -2.48 2.00
C VAL A 12 -17.53 -2.73 2.43
N VAL A 13 -17.09 -3.99 2.49
CA VAL A 13 -15.70 -4.34 2.84
C VAL A 13 -14.73 -3.78 1.80
N ASN A 14 -15.06 -3.86 0.52
CA ASN A 14 -14.23 -3.33 -0.55
C ASN A 14 -14.10 -1.81 -0.51
N GLU A 15 -15.19 -1.09 -0.29
CA GLU A 15 -15.16 0.37 -0.15
C GLU A 15 -14.38 0.79 1.10
N ARG A 16 -14.56 0.08 2.22
CA ARG A 16 -13.76 0.32 3.43
C ARG A 16 -12.27 0.09 3.18
N ASN A 17 -11.90 -1.02 2.55
CA ASN A 17 -10.51 -1.29 2.18
C ASN A 17 -9.93 -0.20 1.27
N LEU A 18 -10.72 0.34 0.35
CA LEU A 18 -10.28 1.40 -0.53
C LEU A 18 -10.02 2.72 0.23
N ILE A 19 -10.91 3.07 1.16
CA ILE A 19 -10.75 4.22 2.05
C ILE A 19 -9.49 4.05 2.91
N GLU A 20 -9.29 2.88 3.51
CA GLU A 20 -8.09 2.61 4.31
C GLU A 20 -6.81 2.63 3.48
N SER A 21 -6.86 2.12 2.23
CA SER A 21 -5.73 2.20 1.30
C SER A 21 -5.35 3.67 1.01
N GLN A 22 -6.36 4.51 0.76
CA GLN A 22 -6.18 5.94 0.53
C GLN A 22 -5.56 6.63 1.77
N ASN A 23 -6.12 6.39 2.95
CA ASN A 23 -5.63 6.96 4.20
C ASN A 23 -4.14 6.62 4.46
N ILE A 24 -3.71 5.42 4.10
CA ILE A 24 -2.30 5.03 4.23
C ILE A 24 -1.43 5.71 3.17
N CYS A 25 -1.91 5.83 1.92
CA CYS A 25 -1.18 6.58 0.88
C CYS A 25 -0.98 8.04 1.29
N ASP A 26 -2.03 8.68 1.82
CA ASP A 26 -1.98 10.06 2.32
C ASP A 26 -1.01 10.22 3.49
N PHE A 27 -0.97 9.24 4.41
CA PHE A 27 0.00 9.22 5.51
C PHE A 27 1.46 9.24 5.02
N PHE A 28 1.75 8.61 3.88
CA PHE A 28 3.09 8.63 3.27
C PHE A 28 3.31 9.81 2.33
N HIS A 29 2.35 10.73 2.21
CA HIS A 29 2.33 11.84 1.25
C HIS A 29 2.40 11.37 -0.22
N TYR A 30 1.87 10.17 -0.51
CA TYR A 30 1.78 9.65 -1.87
C TYR A 30 0.42 10.01 -2.47
N SER A 31 0.42 10.98 -3.40
CA SER A 31 -0.79 11.45 -4.05
C SER A 31 -1.31 10.42 -5.05
N ILE A 32 -2.43 9.81 -4.71
CA ILE A 32 -3.22 8.90 -5.55
C ILE A 32 -4.66 9.03 -5.13
N THR A 33 -5.62 8.84 -6.03
CA THR A 33 -7.04 8.87 -5.71
C THR A 33 -7.60 7.46 -5.47
N PRO A 34 -8.72 7.32 -4.74
CA PRO A 34 -9.38 6.02 -4.59
C PRO A 34 -9.70 5.35 -5.94
N LEU A 35 -10.08 6.14 -6.94
CA LEU A 35 -10.39 5.62 -8.28
C LEU A 35 -9.14 5.07 -8.98
N GLU A 36 -8.00 5.75 -8.83
CA GLU A 36 -6.71 5.27 -9.37
C GLU A 36 -6.22 4.02 -8.66
N ILE A 37 -6.37 3.91 -7.33
CA ILE A 37 -6.07 2.67 -6.59
C ILE A 37 -6.90 1.51 -7.13
N ARG A 38 -8.22 1.70 -7.29
CA ARG A 38 -9.14 0.66 -7.78
C ARG A 38 -8.82 0.23 -9.21
N ARG A 39 -8.47 1.17 -10.08
CA ARG A 39 -8.18 0.92 -11.49
C ARG A 39 -6.73 0.53 -11.76
N HIS A 40 -5.88 0.51 -10.74
CA HIS A 40 -4.47 0.21 -10.91
C HIS A 40 -4.31 -1.22 -11.46
N PRO A 41 -3.58 -1.45 -12.57
CA PRO A 41 -3.48 -2.78 -13.18
C PRO A 41 -2.73 -3.78 -12.30
N ASN A 42 -1.85 -3.27 -11.43
CA ASN A 42 -1.15 -4.07 -10.42
C ASN A 42 -1.06 -3.32 -9.09
N PRO A 43 -2.13 -3.27 -8.28
CA PRO A 43 -2.21 -2.40 -7.12
C PRO A 43 -1.07 -2.56 -6.11
N ILE A 44 -0.49 -3.76 -5.97
CA ILE A 44 0.66 -3.99 -5.06
C ILE A 44 1.89 -3.15 -5.43
N LYS A 45 1.97 -2.62 -6.68
CA LYS A 45 3.04 -1.71 -7.12
C LYS A 45 2.94 -0.29 -6.54
N ILE A 46 1.85 0.05 -5.85
CA ILE A 46 1.76 1.30 -5.08
C ILE A 46 2.79 1.32 -3.94
N ILE A 47 3.09 0.17 -3.33
CA ILE A 47 4.07 0.06 -2.24
C ILE A 47 5.49 0.49 -2.67
N PRO A 48 6.10 -0.06 -3.74
CA PRO A 48 7.39 0.41 -4.19
C PRO A 48 7.34 1.85 -4.70
N ALA A 49 6.22 2.34 -5.24
CA ALA A 49 6.08 3.75 -5.60
C ALA A 49 6.18 4.66 -4.35
N ILE A 50 5.50 4.31 -3.26
CA ILE A 50 5.59 4.99 -1.96
C ILE A 50 7.02 4.98 -1.43
N LEU A 51 7.68 3.82 -1.42
CA LEU A 51 9.06 3.66 -0.94
C LEU A 51 10.03 4.54 -1.75
N ASN A 52 9.85 4.62 -3.08
CA ASN A 52 10.70 5.44 -3.93
C ASN A 52 10.44 6.94 -3.76
N SER A 53 9.20 7.37 -3.49
CA SER A 53 8.87 8.78 -3.27
C SER A 53 9.20 9.26 -1.86
N ASN A 54 9.28 8.35 -0.88
CA ASN A 54 9.56 8.66 0.52
C ASN A 54 10.62 7.69 1.07
N PRO A 55 11.91 8.09 1.10
CA PRO A 55 13.03 7.25 1.54
C PRO A 55 12.94 6.74 2.98
N GLN A 56 12.06 7.33 3.80
CA GLN A 56 11.87 6.92 5.20
C GLN A 56 10.63 6.05 5.40
N ALA A 57 9.82 5.82 4.35
CA ALA A 57 8.58 5.06 4.45
C ALA A 57 8.79 3.62 4.94
N TYR A 58 9.94 3.01 4.64
CA TYR A 58 10.29 1.66 5.09
C TYR A 58 10.31 1.52 6.61
N LYS A 59 10.51 2.61 7.37
CA LYS A 59 10.48 2.60 8.84
C LYS A 59 9.10 2.27 9.39
N ASN A 60 8.04 2.44 8.60
CA ASN A 60 6.66 2.17 9.00
C ASN A 60 6.13 0.90 8.31
N THR A 61 6.86 -0.21 8.46
CA THR A 61 6.56 -1.53 7.89
C THR A 61 5.14 -1.99 8.16
N SER A 62 4.60 -1.74 9.35
CA SER A 62 3.25 -2.16 9.72
C SER A 62 2.19 -1.51 8.83
N LYS A 63 2.31 -0.20 8.54
CA LYS A 63 1.39 0.50 7.63
C LYS A 63 1.52 0.02 6.19
N LEU A 64 2.73 -0.25 5.72
CA LEU A 64 2.95 -0.81 4.36
C LEU A 64 2.35 -2.21 4.23
N ILE A 65 2.48 -3.05 5.26
CA ILE A 65 1.82 -4.36 5.31
C ILE A 65 0.30 -4.20 5.34
N SER A 66 -0.25 -3.30 6.16
CA SER A 66 -1.70 -3.05 6.17
C SER A 66 -2.21 -2.60 4.80
N LEU A 67 -1.50 -1.70 4.14
CA LEU A 67 -1.82 -1.29 2.76
C LEU A 67 -1.85 -2.50 1.82
N SER A 68 -0.84 -3.37 1.87
CA SER A 68 -0.80 -4.56 1.03
C SER A 68 -2.03 -5.46 1.21
N LEU A 69 -2.54 -5.56 2.44
CA LEU A 69 -3.71 -6.35 2.78
C LEU A 69 -5.01 -5.75 2.23
N TYR A 70 -5.14 -4.42 2.25
CA TYR A 70 -6.30 -3.70 1.74
C TYR A 70 -6.38 -3.67 0.22
N LEU A 71 -5.23 -3.68 -0.47
CA LEU A 71 -5.19 -3.74 -1.93
C LEU A 71 -5.78 -5.06 -2.44
N GLN A 72 -6.66 -4.99 -3.45
CA GLN A 72 -7.38 -6.15 -3.99
C GLN A 72 -6.53 -6.99 -4.94
N THR A 73 -5.47 -7.65 -4.45
CA THR A 73 -4.53 -8.44 -5.29
C THR A 73 -4.17 -9.80 -4.72
N GLY A 74 -4.58 -10.90 -5.36
CA GLY A 74 -4.14 -12.25 -4.94
C GLY A 74 -4.52 -12.62 -3.49
N ASN A 75 -3.87 -13.65 -2.94
CA ASN A 75 -4.16 -14.14 -1.60
C ASN A 75 -3.44 -13.30 -0.50
N LYS A 76 -3.86 -13.47 0.77
CA LYS A 76 -3.35 -12.69 1.90
C LYS A 76 -1.85 -12.87 2.16
N GLN A 77 -1.34 -14.08 1.99
CA GLN A 77 0.05 -14.42 2.28
C GLN A 77 0.98 -13.84 1.21
N ASP A 78 0.65 -14.03 -0.06
CA ASP A 78 1.39 -13.49 -1.20
C ASP A 78 1.52 -11.98 -1.14
N LYS A 79 0.46 -11.26 -0.71
CA LYS A 79 0.48 -9.81 -0.51
C LYS A 79 1.53 -9.38 0.52
N LYS A 80 1.58 -10.08 1.66
CA LYS A 80 2.54 -9.80 2.73
C LYS A 80 3.96 -10.09 2.26
N ASP A 81 4.18 -11.24 1.64
CA ASP A 81 5.50 -11.67 1.20
C ASP A 81 6.05 -10.72 0.13
N ARG A 82 5.23 -10.30 -0.84
CA ARG A 82 5.61 -9.28 -1.83
C ARG A 82 5.91 -7.92 -1.21
N CYS A 83 5.09 -7.49 -0.24
CA CYS A 83 5.34 -6.25 0.48
C CYS A 83 6.67 -6.28 1.23
N MET A 84 6.94 -7.37 1.95
CA MET A 84 8.20 -7.56 2.69
C MET A 84 9.40 -7.58 1.74
N LEU A 85 9.27 -8.23 0.58
CA LEU A 85 10.30 -8.21 -0.45
C LEU A 85 10.60 -6.78 -0.94
N TYR A 86 9.58 -5.98 -1.25
CA TYR A 86 9.79 -4.59 -1.67
C TYR A 86 10.45 -3.72 -0.60
N ILE A 87 10.08 -3.93 0.67
CA ILE A 87 10.71 -3.22 1.79
C ILE A 87 12.19 -3.63 1.90
N ALA A 88 12.49 -4.93 1.85
CA ALA A 88 13.86 -5.43 1.92
C ALA A 88 14.72 -4.90 0.76
N GLU A 89 14.20 -4.95 -0.47
CA GLU A 89 14.87 -4.40 -1.66
C GLU A 89 15.15 -2.90 -1.51
N HIS A 90 14.20 -2.13 -0.97
CA HIS A 90 14.40 -0.70 -0.74
C HIS A 90 15.44 -0.43 0.35
N CYS A 91 15.39 -1.14 1.48
CA CYS A 91 16.38 -1.02 2.55
C CYS A 91 17.79 -1.31 2.05
N LEU A 92 17.97 -2.36 1.24
CA LEU A 92 19.26 -2.67 0.63
C LEU A 92 19.75 -1.50 -0.22
N LYS A 93 18.90 -0.91 -1.07
CA LYS A 93 19.28 0.27 -1.89
C LYS A 93 19.72 1.43 -1.02
N VAL A 94 18.95 1.80 0.00
CA VAL A 94 19.29 2.90 0.92
C VAL A 94 20.63 2.65 1.60
N ILE A 95 20.86 1.42 2.08
CA ILE A 95 22.13 1.02 2.70
C ILE A 95 23.28 1.14 1.69
N TYR A 96 23.14 0.62 0.47
CA TYR A 96 24.17 0.75 -0.56
C TYR A 96 24.50 2.21 -0.87
N PHE A 97 23.51 3.09 -1.01
CA PHE A 97 23.77 4.52 -1.25
C PHE A 97 24.50 5.19 -0.08
N SER A 98 24.20 4.81 1.17
CA SER A 98 24.90 5.35 2.35
C SER A 98 26.37 4.96 2.47
N TYR A 99 26.86 3.98 1.70
CA TYR A 99 28.28 3.60 1.67
C TYR A 99 29.10 4.38 0.62
N PHE A 100 28.46 5.17 -0.24
CA PHE A 100 29.11 5.94 -1.32
C PHE A 100 29.04 7.47 -1.12
N GLU A 101 28.48 7.94 0.00
CA GLU A 101 28.53 9.33 0.47
C GLU A 101 29.57 9.49 1.59
#